data_AF-A0A813DU62-F1
#
_entry.id   AF-A0A813DU62-F1
#
_cell.length_a   1.000
_cell.length_b   1.000
_cell.length_c   1.000
_cell.angle_alpha   90.00
_cell.angle_beta   90.00
_cell.angle_gamma   90.00
#
_symmetry.space_group_name_H-M   'P 1'
#
loop_
_entity.id
_entity.type
_entity.pdbx_description
1 polymer ?
#
loop_
_entity_poly.entity_id
_entity_poly.type
_entity_poly.pdbx_seq_one_letter_code
_entity_poly.pdbx_strand_id
1 'polypeptide(L)'
;VSKSLNVTIFFYNPNIHPRKEYDIRKNENKRYAEQHGVPFVDCDYDDKSWFTRMEGLALDPERGQRCTACFDMRMEVTAAYALENGFHAFTTTNATSRWKDKSQVN
;
A
#
# COMPACT_ATOMS: atom_id res chain seq x y z
N VAL A 1 18.68 20.51 -15.87
CA VAL A 1 17.26 20.60 -15.47
C VAL A 1 16.95 19.40 -14.62
N SER A 2 16.80 19.53 -13.29
CA SER A 2 16.31 18.40 -12.50
C SER A 2 14.85 18.17 -12.94
N LYS A 3 14.55 16.97 -13.44
CA LYS A 3 13.17 16.62 -13.77
C LYS A 3 12.39 16.56 -12.45
N SER A 4 11.49 17.52 -12.23
CA SER A 4 10.46 17.37 -11.21
C SER A 4 9.59 16.19 -11.63
N LEU A 5 9.66 15.10 -10.87
CA LEU A 5 8.77 13.96 -11.07
C LEU A 5 7.36 14.40 -10.67
N ASN A 6 6.38 14.19 -11.56
CA ASN A 6 4.98 14.32 -11.19
C ASN A 6 4.59 13.05 -10.44
N VAL A 7 4.37 13.18 -9.13
CA VAL A 7 4.09 12.06 -8.23
C VAL A 7 2.69 12.19 -7.64
N THR A 8 2.06 11.05 -7.39
CA THR A 8 0.76 10.95 -6.71
C THR A 8 0.91 9.93 -5.60
N ILE A 9 0.40 10.25 -4.41
CA ILE A 9 0.37 9.32 -3.29
C ILE A 9 -0.87 8.46 -3.44
N PHE A 10 -0.67 7.14 -3.51
CA PHE A 10 -1.73 6.14 -3.53
C PHE A 10 -1.76 5.41 -2.18
N PHE A 11 -2.86 5.53 -1.44
CA PHE A 11 -3.02 4.88 -0.14
C PHE A 11 -3.96 3.68 -0.25
N TYR A 12 -3.39 2.47 -0.11
CA TYR A 12 -4.13 1.22 -0.04
C TYR A 12 -3.45 0.26 0.93
N ASN A 13 -4.08 0.02 2.08
CA ASN A 13 -3.53 -0.86 3.11
C ASN A 13 -4.65 -1.53 3.93
N PRO A 14 -5.31 -2.55 3.37
CA PRO A 14 -6.45 -3.22 4.01
C PRO A 14 -6.08 -4.05 5.25
N ASN A 15 -4.78 -4.29 5.49
CA ASN A 15 -4.26 -4.99 6.69
C ASN A 15 -4.25 -4.11 7.96
N ILE A 16 -4.48 -2.79 7.86
CA ILE A 16 -4.51 -1.94 9.05
C ILE A 16 -5.83 -2.16 9.78
N HIS A 17 -5.74 -2.83 10.93
CA HIS A 17 -6.86 -3.05 11.82
C HIS A 17 -6.55 -2.51 13.22
N PRO A 18 -7.57 -2.05 13.97
CA PRO A 18 -8.98 -1.89 13.55
C PRO A 18 -9.19 -0.68 12.60
N ARG A 19 -10.39 -0.54 12.02
CA ARG A 19 -10.73 0.55 11.07
C ARG A 19 -10.35 1.95 11.55
N LYS A 20 -10.48 2.22 12.86
CA LYS A 20 -10.07 3.49 13.46
C LYS A 20 -8.58 3.81 13.20
N GLU A 21 -7.71 2.81 13.29
CA GLU A 21 -6.27 2.98 13.00
C GLU A 21 -6.02 3.21 11.51
N TYR A 22 -6.79 2.57 10.62
CA TYR A 22 -6.72 2.82 9.19
C TYR A 22 -7.04 4.28 8.88
N ASP A 23 -8.14 4.79 9.44
CA ASP A 23 -8.58 6.17 9.21
C ASP A 23 -7.55 7.19 9.75
N ILE A 24 -6.94 6.93 10.92
CA ILE A 24 -5.87 7.78 11.47
C ILE A 24 -4.67 7.84 10.50
N ARG A 25 -4.15 6.69 10.07
CA ARG A 25 -2.99 6.63 9.17
C ARG A 25 -3.28 7.23 7.81
N LYS A 26 -4.47 6.98 7.27
CA LYS A 26 -4.94 7.58 6.03
C LYS A 26 -4.98 9.10 6.14
N ASN A 27 -5.64 9.62 7.16
CA ASN A 27 -5.83 11.06 7.33
C ASN A 27 -4.48 11.78 7.51
N GLU A 28 -3.52 11.15 8.19
CA GLU A 28 -2.17 11.71 8.32
C GLU A 28 -1.44 11.76 6.98
N ASN A 29 -1.53 10.70 6.15
CA ASN A 29 -0.94 10.71 4.80
C ASN A 29 -1.60 11.73 3.89
N LYS A 30 -2.93 11.86 3.97
CA LYS A 30 -3.69 12.88 3.23
C LYS A 30 -3.27 14.29 3.63
N ARG A 31 -3.18 14.56 4.94
CA ARG A 31 -2.71 15.85 5.48
C ARG A 31 -1.30 16.16 4.99
N TYR A 32 -0.39 15.18 5.02
CA TYR A 32 0.97 15.35 4.51
C TYR A 32 0.98 15.69 3.01
N ALA A 33 0.17 15.00 2.20
CA ALA A 33 0.06 15.23 0.77
C ALA A 33 -0.46 16.65 0.46
N GLU A 34 -1.52 17.07 1.16
CA GLU A 34 -2.09 18.42 1.05
C GLU A 34 -1.07 19.51 1.40
N GLN A 35 -0.32 19.33 2.48
CA GLN A 35 0.73 20.27 2.91
C GLN A 35 1.85 20.46 1.88
N HIS A 36 2.14 19.44 1.07
CA HIS A 36 3.20 19.46 0.06
C HIS A 36 2.66 19.67 -1.37
N GLY A 37 1.35 19.88 -1.55
CA GLY A 37 0.73 20.04 -2.86
C GLY A 37 0.82 18.79 -3.73
N VAL A 38 0.90 17.61 -3.13
CA VAL A 38 0.98 16.32 -3.84
C VAL A 38 -0.43 15.73 -3.98
N PRO A 39 -0.87 15.32 -5.17
CA PRO A 39 -2.13 14.61 -5.35
C PRO A 39 -2.20 13.35 -4.48
N PHE A 40 -3.36 13.10 -3.89
CA PHE A 40 -3.61 11.98 -3.00
C PHE A 40 -4.81 11.17 -3.46
N VAL A 41 -4.64 9.85 -3.57
CA VAL A 41 -5.67 8.89 -3.95
C VAL A 41 -5.95 7.99 -2.76
N ASP A 42 -7.18 8.06 -2.26
CA ASP A 42 -7.72 7.15 -1.25
C ASP A 42 -8.33 5.95 -1.97
N CYS A 43 -7.67 4.80 -1.92
CA CYS A 43 -8.25 3.56 -2.43
C CYS A 43 -9.13 2.93 -1.35
N ASP A 44 -10.24 2.32 -1.77
CA ASP A 44 -11.20 1.73 -0.85
C ASP A 44 -10.57 0.70 0.09
N TYR A 45 -10.96 0.78 1.36
CA TYR A 45 -10.56 -0.15 2.40
C TYR A 45 -11.35 -1.47 2.24
N ASP A 46 -10.83 -2.35 1.40
CA ASP A 46 -11.39 -3.69 1.16
C ASP A 46 -10.77 -4.74 2.11
N ASP A 47 -11.19 -4.69 3.37
CA ASP A 47 -10.77 -5.65 4.39
C ASP A 47 -11.30 -7.06 4.15
N LYS A 48 -12.49 -7.19 3.56
CA LYS A 48 -13.10 -8.49 3.25
C LYS A 48 -12.23 -9.29 2.28
N SER A 49 -11.84 -8.70 1.15
CA SER A 49 -10.96 -9.39 0.20
C SER A 49 -9.61 -9.71 0.83
N TRP A 50 -9.12 -8.86 1.72
CA TRP A 50 -7.88 -9.12 2.44
C TRP A 50 -8.00 -10.32 3.37
N PHE A 51 -9.05 -10.40 4.21
CA PHE A 51 -9.28 -11.54 5.08
C PHE A 51 -9.43 -12.84 4.31
N THR A 52 -10.18 -12.83 3.21
CA THR A 52 -10.33 -14.01 2.33
C THR A 52 -8.97 -14.46 1.79
N ARG A 53 -8.13 -13.53 1.34
CA ARG A 53 -6.80 -13.87 0.80
C ARG A 53 -5.79 -14.32 1.86
N MET A 54 -6.01 -13.96 3.13
CA MET A 54 -5.16 -14.35 4.26
C MET A 54 -5.68 -15.58 5.02
N GLU A 55 -6.79 -16.19 4.59
CA GLU A 55 -7.34 -17.37 5.22
C GLU A 55 -6.30 -18.50 5.23
N GLY A 56 -6.15 -19.17 6.38
CA GLY A 56 -5.12 -20.21 6.58
C GLY A 56 -3.70 -19.70 6.85
N LEU A 57 -3.42 -18.40 6.67
CA LEU A 57 -2.10 -17.81 6.87
C LEU A 57 -1.96 -17.06 8.21
N ALA A 58 -2.98 -17.09 9.08
CA ALA A 58 -3.03 -16.29 10.29
C ALA A 58 -1.88 -16.55 11.28
N LEU A 59 -1.36 -17.79 11.30
CA LEU A 59 -0.26 -18.22 12.18
C LEU A 59 1.12 -18.09 11.53
N ASP A 60 1.20 -17.62 10.28
CA ASP A 60 2.48 -17.45 9.61
C ASP A 60 3.36 -16.44 10.34
N PRO A 61 4.65 -16.76 10.51
CA PRO A 61 5.58 -15.82 11.10
C PRO A 61 5.74 -14.58 10.21
N GLU A 62 6.21 -13.49 10.80
CA GLU A 62 6.67 -12.35 10.03
C GLU A 62 7.77 -12.80 9.05
N ARG A 63 7.73 -12.28 7.81
CA ARG A 63 8.52 -12.75 6.65
C ARG A 63 8.11 -14.11 6.08
N GLY A 64 7.02 -14.70 6.58
CA GLY A 64 6.37 -15.89 5.99
C GLY A 64 5.49 -15.56 4.77
N GLN A 65 4.67 -16.53 4.35
CA GLN A 65 3.86 -16.44 3.13
C GLN A 65 2.79 -15.35 3.25
N ARG A 66 2.24 -15.13 4.45
CA ARG A 66 1.33 -14.01 4.72
C ARG A 66 1.90 -12.65 4.32
N CYS A 67 3.21 -12.42 4.52
CA CYS A 67 3.83 -11.17 4.13
C CYS A 67 3.83 -11.00 2.61
N THR A 68 4.28 -12.03 1.87
CA THR A 68 4.25 -12.05 0.40
C THR A 68 2.83 -11.83 -0.13
N ALA A 69 1.86 -12.63 0.32
CA ALA A 69 0.47 -12.51 -0.13
C ALA A 69 -0.12 -11.12 0.14
N CYS A 70 0.22 -10.51 1.28
CA CYS A 70 -0.24 -9.17 1.62
C CYS A 70 0.43 -8.08 0.76
N PHE A 71 1.68 -8.27 0.36
CA PHE A 71 2.36 -7.34 -0.55
C PHE A 71 1.85 -7.48 -1.97
N ASP A 72 1.71 -8.71 -2.48
CA ASP A 72 1.17 -8.99 -3.81
C ASP A 72 -0.18 -8.32 -4.03
N MET A 73 -1.12 -8.53 -3.11
CA MET A 73 -2.45 -7.90 -3.18
C MET A 73 -2.37 -6.37 -3.29
N ARG A 74 -1.45 -5.73 -2.57
CA ARG A 74 -1.31 -4.26 -2.63
C ARG A 74 -0.69 -3.83 -3.94
N MET A 75 0.33 -4.55 -4.40
CA MET A 75 1.03 -4.26 -5.65
C MET A 75 0.11 -4.46 -6.86
N GLU A 76 -0.73 -5.50 -6.86
CA GLU A 76 -1.75 -5.76 -7.89
C GLU A 76 -2.73 -4.59 -8.02
N VAL A 77 -3.32 -4.14 -6.90
CA VAL A 77 -4.27 -3.02 -6.90
C VAL A 77 -3.59 -1.71 -7.32
N THR A 78 -2.37 -1.46 -6.85
CA THR A 78 -1.61 -0.27 -7.28
C THR A 78 -1.23 -0.33 -8.76
N ALA A 79 -0.83 -1.49 -9.27
CA ALA A 79 -0.46 -1.66 -10.69
C ALA A 79 -1.68 -1.47 -11.61
N ALA A 80 -2.84 -2.02 -11.23
CA ALA A 80 -4.09 -1.82 -11.96
C ALA A 80 -4.47 -0.32 -12.01
N TYR A 81 -4.45 0.36 -10.85
CA TYR A 81 -4.71 1.79 -10.79
C TYR A 81 -3.72 2.60 -11.63
N ALA A 82 -2.43 2.25 -11.55
CA ALA A 82 -1.37 2.91 -12.32
C ALA A 82 -1.62 2.80 -13.83
N LEU A 83 -1.96 1.60 -14.32
CA LEU A 83 -2.24 1.35 -15.73
C LEU A 83 -3.48 2.13 -16.20
N GLU A 84 -4.57 2.08 -15.44
CA GLU A 84 -5.84 2.74 -15.78
C GLU A 84 -5.73 4.27 -15.82
N ASN A 85 -4.82 4.85 -15.03
CA ASN A 85 -4.63 6.30 -14.91
C ASN A 85 -3.38 6.83 -15.64
N GLY A 86 -2.71 6.00 -16.45
CA GLY A 86 -1.59 6.43 -17.30
C GLY A 86 -0.28 6.70 -16.56
N PHE A 87 -0.08 6.10 -15.38
CA PHE A 87 1.21 6.15 -14.68
C PHE A 87 2.21 5.21 -15.36
N HIS A 88 3.42 5.71 -15.61
CA HIS A 88 4.48 4.96 -16.29
C HIS A 88 5.25 4.02 -15.35
N ALA A 89 5.19 4.31 -14.05
CA ALA A 89 5.84 3.54 -13.01
C ALA A 89 5.14 3.80 -11.67
N PHE A 90 5.25 2.84 -10.76
CA PHE A 90 4.85 2.98 -9.37
C PHE A 90 5.96 2.46 -8.46
N THR A 91 5.90 2.83 -7.19
CA THR A 91 6.84 2.39 -6.16
C THR A 91 6.10 2.23 -4.84
N THR A 92 6.74 1.58 -3.87
CA THR A 92 6.12 1.24 -2.58
C THR A 92 7.05 1.47 -1.41
N THR A 93 6.47 1.80 -0.26
CA THR A 93 7.17 1.90 1.03
C THR A 93 7.13 0.58 1.82
N ASN A 94 6.49 -0.47 1.29
CA ASN A 94 6.30 -1.77 1.96
C ASN A 94 7.63 -2.42 2.41
N ALA A 95 8.73 -2.16 1.69
CA ALA A 95 10.06 -2.73 1.95
C ALA A 95 10.95 -1.87 2.89
N THR A 96 10.42 -0.82 3.53
CA THR A 96 11.23 0.14 4.31
C THR A 96 11.54 -0.32 5.75
N SER A 97 10.75 -1.23 6.31
CA SER A 97 10.91 -1.67 7.70
C SER A 97 11.98 -2.76 7.85
N ARG A 98 12.81 -2.66 8.92
CA ARG A 98 13.80 -3.69 9.29
C ARG A 98 13.20 -5.08 9.50
N TRP A 99 11.89 -5.14 9.78
CA TRP A 99 11.17 -6.39 10.03
C TRP A 99 10.70 -7.05 8.74
N LYS A 100 10.74 -6.35 7.60
CA LYS A 100 10.32 -6.87 6.30
C LYS A 100 11.51 -7.39 5.50
N ASP A 101 11.25 -8.39 4.67
CA ASP A 101 12.21 -8.86 3.68
C ASP A 101 11.94 -8.16 2.35
N LYS A 102 12.95 -7.47 1.83
CA LYS A 102 12.84 -6.71 0.57
C LYS A 102 12.59 -7.63 -0.63
N SER A 103 13.05 -8.88 -0.57
CA SER A 103 12.83 -9.85 -1.64
C SER A 103 11.36 -10.22 -1.82
N GLN A 104 10.51 -10.00 -0.80
CA GLN A 104 9.07 -10.27 -0.85
C GLN A 104 8.25 -9.13 -1.48
N VAL A 105 8.89 -8.04 -1.89
CA VAL A 105 8.23 -6.82 -2.41
C VAL A 105 8.61 -6.56 -3.88
N ASN A 106 9.46 -7.43 -4.48
CA ASN A 106 10.00 -7.27 -5.82
C ASN A 106 9.13 -7.90 -6.92
#